data_AF-A0A358F7Y7-F1
#
_entry.id   AF-A0A358F7Y7-F1
#
_cell.length_a   1.000
_cell.length_b   1.000
_cell.length_c   1.000
_cell.angle_alpha   90.00
_cell.angle_beta   90.00
_cell.angle_gamma   90.00
#
_symmetry.space_group_name_H-M   'P 1'
#
loop_
_entity.id
_entity.type
_entity.pdbx_description
1 polymer ?
#
loop_
_entity_poly.entity_id
_entity_poly.type
_entity_poly.pdbx_seq_one_letter_code
_entity_poly.pdbx_strand_id
1 'polypeptide(L)'
;MVKKLPHGEFVKERVYRIIIRYSNGNESSGSGFFVNKKKFVTCFHVVFGGELRNIRSLPEFNTIQHINEHERLNIFYKNKIPSVFIELDDGSRVTAELNDFSEFYDLVTLKVSVEKKSVNVCKLNIKSIPKYGDSVSFGGFPSQFGYTHDTTPFAYTEGIISSFPTTIIGGENYEHIKINAINLSGNSGAPLFLKDKKTVVGFINGNMNWGRDDLLVSQVNPNGQTNLQPVSMRVPLSIAYATSLKLIKDRTNLI
;
A
#
# COMPACT_ATOMS: atom_id res chain seq x y z
N MET A 1 29.96 5.12 -4.13
CA MET A 1 30.00 3.78 -4.76
C MET A 1 29.13 2.86 -3.91
N VAL A 2 27.86 2.64 -4.30
CA VAL A 2 26.89 1.88 -3.49
C VAL A 2 27.19 0.38 -3.64
N LYS A 3 27.58 -0.28 -2.54
CA LYS A 3 27.83 -1.73 -2.51
C LYS A 3 26.57 -2.48 -2.93
N LYS A 4 26.70 -3.39 -3.91
CA LYS A 4 25.66 -4.37 -4.24
C LYS A 4 25.30 -5.14 -2.98
N LEU A 5 24.00 -5.21 -2.66
CA LEU A 5 23.50 -6.01 -1.55
C LEU A 5 23.75 -7.51 -1.83
N PRO A 6 24.16 -8.31 -0.82
CA PRO A 6 24.66 -9.67 -1.00
C PRO A 6 23.57 -10.74 -1.24
N HIS A 7 22.31 -10.34 -1.40
CA HIS A 7 21.18 -11.23 -1.70
C HIS A 7 20.60 -10.79 -3.04
N GLY A 8 20.42 -11.72 -3.98
CA GLY A 8 20.09 -11.49 -5.40
C GLY A 8 19.32 -10.19 -5.66
N GLU A 9 19.75 -9.41 -6.65
CA GLU A 9 19.40 -7.99 -6.81
C GLU A 9 17.89 -7.72 -6.62
N PHE A 10 17.53 -7.24 -5.45
CA PHE A 10 16.26 -6.55 -5.28
C PHE A 10 16.36 -5.27 -6.11
N VAL A 11 15.57 -5.21 -7.18
CA VAL A 11 15.67 -4.10 -8.14
C VAL A 11 14.80 -2.95 -7.64
N LYS A 12 15.36 -2.14 -6.73
CA LYS A 12 14.79 -0.86 -6.27
C LYS A 12 14.29 -0.02 -7.44
N GLU A 13 15.01 -0.04 -8.55
CA GLU A 13 14.74 0.75 -9.76
C GLU A 13 13.38 0.45 -10.42
N ARG A 14 12.67 -0.60 -10.00
CA ARG A 14 11.30 -0.94 -10.46
C ARG A 14 10.19 -0.48 -9.51
N VAL A 15 10.56 0.09 -8.37
CA VAL A 15 9.61 0.60 -7.37
C VAL A 15 9.72 2.11 -7.32
N TYR A 16 8.58 2.76 -7.41
CA TYR A 16 8.49 4.20 -7.54
C TYR A 16 7.63 4.79 -6.44
N ARG A 17 7.98 5.99 -6.02
CA ARG A 17 7.17 6.77 -5.08
C ARG A 17 6.03 7.40 -5.86
N ILE A 18 4.83 7.33 -5.30
CA ILE A 18 3.68 8.09 -5.78
C ILE A 18 3.32 9.15 -4.75
N ILE A 19 3.02 10.36 -5.22
CA ILE A 19 2.59 11.50 -4.42
C ILE A 19 1.29 12.03 -5.01
N ILE A 20 0.28 12.19 -4.16
CA ILE A 20 -1.02 12.75 -4.50
C ILE A 20 -1.12 14.10 -3.81
N ARG A 21 -1.49 15.13 -4.56
CA ARG A 21 -1.85 16.43 -3.97
C ARG A 21 -3.34 16.64 -4.15
N TYR A 22 -4.03 16.87 -3.05
CA TYR A 22 -5.47 17.09 -3.01
C TYR A 22 -5.81 18.58 -3.18
N SER A 23 -7.04 18.87 -3.60
CA SER A 23 -7.51 20.25 -3.82
C SER A 23 -7.50 21.12 -2.56
N ASN A 24 -7.56 20.50 -1.38
CA ASN A 24 -7.48 21.18 -0.09
C ASN A 24 -6.04 21.42 0.40
N GLY A 25 -5.02 21.12 -0.42
CA GLY A 25 -3.61 21.28 -0.08
C GLY A 25 -3.00 20.13 0.72
N ASN A 26 -3.78 19.13 1.13
CA ASN A 26 -3.24 17.93 1.77
C ASN A 26 -2.51 17.05 0.75
N GLU A 27 -1.61 16.22 1.25
CA GLU A 27 -0.89 15.24 0.44
C GLU A 27 -1.11 13.81 0.96
N SER A 28 -1.02 12.85 0.04
CA SER A 28 -0.86 11.43 0.34
C SER A 28 0.34 10.92 -0.44
N SER A 29 1.00 9.90 0.09
CA SER A 29 2.08 9.24 -0.63
C SER A 29 2.09 7.75 -0.37
N GLY A 30 2.70 7.04 -1.31
CA GLY A 30 2.83 5.60 -1.24
C GLY A 30 3.90 5.11 -2.21
N SER A 31 3.81 3.82 -2.49
CA SER A 31 4.67 3.12 -3.41
C SER A 31 3.85 2.56 -4.57
N GLY A 32 4.52 2.21 -5.66
CA GLY A 32 3.89 1.55 -6.78
C GLY A 32 4.89 1.09 -7.82
N PHE A 33 4.39 0.52 -8.90
CA PHE A 33 5.23 -0.03 -9.95
C PHE A 33 4.55 0.03 -11.32
N PHE A 34 5.37 0.13 -12.36
CA PHE A 34 4.89 0.02 -13.74
C PHE A 34 4.65 -1.44 -14.12
N VAL A 35 3.46 -1.73 -14.65
CA VAL A 35 3.14 -3.03 -15.27
C VAL A 35 3.40 -3.03 -16.78
N ASN A 36 3.41 -1.84 -17.37
CA ASN A 36 3.99 -1.54 -18.68
C ASN A 36 4.33 -0.04 -18.72
N LYS A 37 4.93 0.45 -19.83
CA LYS A 37 5.36 1.85 -19.94
C LYS A 37 4.25 2.88 -19.74
N LYS A 38 2.98 2.53 -19.94
CA LYS A 38 1.83 3.44 -19.87
C LYS A 38 0.93 3.21 -18.66
N LYS A 39 1.17 2.15 -17.87
CA LYS A 39 0.27 1.70 -16.80
C LYS A 39 1.04 1.50 -15.51
N PHE A 40 0.62 2.22 -14.49
CA PHE A 40 1.16 2.16 -13.14
C PHE A 40 0.12 1.59 -12.19
N VAL A 41 0.58 0.81 -11.20
CA VAL A 41 -0.26 0.18 -10.20
C VAL A 41 0.15 0.63 -8.81
N THR A 42 -0.84 0.93 -7.97
CA THR A 42 -0.68 1.25 -6.55
C THR A 42 -1.99 0.92 -5.80
N CYS A 43 -2.04 1.23 -4.52
CA CYS A 43 -3.23 1.05 -3.70
C CYS A 43 -4.30 2.11 -3.96
N PHE A 44 -5.56 1.71 -3.82
CA PHE A 44 -6.69 2.63 -3.86
C PHE A 44 -6.62 3.66 -2.74
N HIS A 45 -6.37 3.24 -1.50
CA HIS A 45 -6.33 4.15 -0.37
C HIS A 45 -5.19 5.19 -0.45
N VAL A 46 -4.10 4.87 -1.16
CA VAL A 46 -3.00 5.82 -1.42
C VAL A 46 -3.51 6.96 -2.28
N VAL A 47 -4.21 6.63 -3.37
CA VAL A 47 -4.72 7.61 -4.34
C VAL A 47 -5.87 8.41 -3.75
N PHE A 48 -6.83 7.75 -3.10
CA PHE A 48 -8.04 8.38 -2.57
C PHE A 48 -7.84 9.05 -1.20
N GLY A 49 -6.67 8.88 -0.57
CA GLY A 49 -6.30 9.56 0.67
C GLY A 49 -6.93 8.95 1.92
N GLY A 50 -7.32 7.68 1.85
CA GLY A 50 -7.95 6.95 2.94
C GLY A 50 -8.55 5.63 2.47
N GLU A 51 -8.73 4.71 3.42
CA GLU A 51 -9.44 3.45 3.19
C GLU A 51 -10.90 3.69 2.81
N LEU A 52 -11.51 2.74 2.10
CA LEU A 52 -12.89 2.85 1.62
C LEU A 52 -13.88 3.17 2.74
N ARG A 53 -13.73 2.54 3.91
CA ARG A 53 -14.55 2.79 5.09
C ARG A 53 -14.50 4.26 5.55
N ASN A 54 -13.33 4.88 5.49
CA ASN A 54 -13.14 6.27 5.89
C ASN A 54 -13.79 7.21 4.89
N ILE A 55 -13.64 6.94 3.59
CA ILE A 55 -14.25 7.73 2.50
C ILE A 55 -15.79 7.73 2.62
N ARG A 56 -16.40 6.58 2.91
CA ARG A 56 -17.85 6.46 3.12
C ARG A 56 -18.40 7.34 4.24
N SER A 57 -17.55 7.73 5.20
CA SER A 57 -17.94 8.64 6.29
C SER A 57 -17.85 10.13 5.93
N LEU A 58 -17.23 10.47 4.80
CA LEU A 58 -16.99 11.87 4.43
C LEU A 58 -18.27 12.55 3.91
N PRO A 59 -18.61 13.76 4.39
CA PRO A 59 -19.77 14.50 3.89
C PRO A 59 -19.74 14.70 2.38
N GLU A 60 -18.57 15.05 1.82
CA GLU A 60 -18.35 15.30 0.39
C GLU A 60 -18.58 14.06 -0.51
N PHE A 61 -18.49 12.85 0.05
CA PHE A 61 -18.84 11.61 -0.65
C PHE A 61 -20.34 11.30 -0.52
N ASN A 62 -20.94 11.63 0.62
CA ASN A 62 -22.35 11.36 0.92
C ASN A 62 -23.32 12.30 0.20
N THR A 63 -22.85 13.44 -0.31
CA THR A 63 -23.62 14.33 -1.19
C THR A 63 -23.78 13.78 -2.62
N ILE A 64 -22.95 12.83 -3.04
CA ILE A 64 -23.05 12.20 -4.36
C ILE A 64 -24.05 11.05 -4.26
N GLN A 65 -25.27 11.23 -4.79
CA GLN A 65 -26.40 10.29 -4.62
C GLN A 65 -26.92 9.74 -5.96
N HIS A 66 -27.81 8.75 -5.88
CA HIS A 66 -28.56 8.15 -7.01
C HIS A 66 -27.73 7.43 -8.09
N ILE A 67 -26.51 7.01 -7.75
CA ILE A 67 -25.62 6.23 -8.60
C ILE A 67 -24.89 5.16 -7.77
N ASN A 68 -24.30 4.17 -8.43
CA ASN A 68 -23.59 3.09 -7.74
C ASN A 68 -22.28 3.60 -7.08
N GLU A 69 -21.76 2.84 -6.11
CA GLU A 69 -20.60 3.26 -5.31
C GLU A 69 -19.35 3.54 -6.15
N HIS A 70 -19.09 2.71 -7.15
CA HIS A 70 -17.94 2.86 -8.04
C HIS A 70 -18.00 4.18 -8.84
N GLU A 71 -19.18 4.55 -9.33
CA GLU A 71 -19.40 5.85 -9.99
C GLU A 71 -19.28 7.02 -8.99
N ARG A 72 -19.78 6.86 -7.76
CA ARG A 72 -19.62 7.88 -6.70
C ARG A 72 -18.15 8.14 -6.41
N LEU A 73 -17.35 7.09 -6.31
CA LEU A 73 -15.90 7.17 -6.09
C LEU A 73 -15.20 7.84 -7.28
N ASN A 74 -15.61 7.57 -8.51
CA ASN A 74 -15.10 8.28 -9.69
C ASN A 74 -15.37 9.79 -9.64
N ILE A 75 -16.58 10.20 -9.26
CA ILE A 75 -16.92 11.63 -9.10
C ILE A 75 -16.12 12.25 -7.94
N PHE A 76 -16.05 11.55 -6.81
CA PHE A 76 -15.26 11.98 -5.66
C PHE A 76 -13.78 12.20 -6.03
N TYR A 77 -13.18 11.26 -6.78
CA TYR A 77 -11.81 11.39 -7.28
C TYR A 77 -11.64 12.68 -8.10
N LYS A 78 -12.52 12.92 -9.09
CA LYS A 78 -12.46 14.09 -9.97
C LYS A 78 -12.58 15.41 -9.21
N ASN A 79 -13.35 15.45 -8.13
CA ASN A 79 -13.53 16.64 -7.31
C ASN A 79 -12.35 16.90 -6.35
N LYS A 80 -11.67 15.85 -5.89
CA LYS A 80 -10.69 15.93 -4.81
C LYS A 80 -9.24 15.92 -5.27
N ILE A 81 -8.94 15.26 -6.39
CA ILE A 81 -7.57 14.91 -6.79
C ILE A 81 -7.17 15.71 -8.03
N PRO A 82 -6.56 16.90 -7.86
CA PRO A 82 -6.09 17.71 -8.97
C PRO A 82 -4.82 17.15 -9.62
N SER A 83 -3.97 16.42 -8.90
CA SER A 83 -2.69 15.95 -9.45
C SER A 83 -2.14 14.71 -8.78
N VAL A 84 -1.61 13.81 -9.62
CA VAL A 84 -0.91 12.58 -9.23
C VAL A 84 0.46 12.58 -9.87
N PHE A 85 1.50 12.44 -9.05
CA PHE A 85 2.90 12.44 -9.48
C PHE A 85 3.56 11.11 -9.14
N ILE A 86 4.37 10.61 -10.07
CA ILE A 86 5.26 9.46 -9.85
C ILE A 86 6.69 9.98 -9.95
N GLU A 87 7.48 9.76 -8.90
CA GLU A 87 8.91 10.09 -8.87
C GLU A 87 9.72 8.92 -9.44
N LEU A 88 10.51 9.21 -10.47
CA LEU A 88 11.39 8.27 -11.14
C LEU A 88 12.72 8.10 -10.40
N ASP A 89 13.51 7.11 -10.82
CA ASP A 89 14.81 6.79 -10.23
C ASP A 89 15.84 7.92 -10.36
N ASP A 90 15.73 8.73 -11.41
CA ASP A 90 16.51 9.97 -11.61
C ASP A 90 16.02 11.16 -10.77
N GLY A 91 14.98 10.98 -9.95
CA GLY A 91 14.35 12.01 -9.12
C GLY A 91 13.38 12.92 -9.87
N SER A 92 13.25 12.76 -11.19
CA SER A 92 12.29 13.52 -11.98
C SER A 92 10.86 13.00 -11.76
N ARG A 93 9.86 13.86 -12.00
CA ARG A 93 8.45 13.49 -11.85
C ARG A 93 7.75 13.31 -13.19
N VAL A 94 6.77 12.42 -13.22
CA VAL A 94 5.80 12.28 -14.32
C VAL A 94 4.39 12.37 -13.76
N THR A 95 3.47 12.93 -14.53
CA THR A 95 2.06 12.99 -14.16
C THR A 95 1.35 11.71 -14.54
N ALA A 96 0.35 11.36 -13.74
CA ALA A 96 -0.51 10.23 -14.00
C ALA A 96 -1.98 10.63 -13.85
N GLU A 97 -2.84 9.90 -14.54
CA GLU A 97 -4.29 10.06 -14.48
C GLU A 97 -4.93 8.75 -14.04
N LEU A 98 -6.05 8.83 -13.32
CA LEU A 98 -6.82 7.65 -12.98
C LEU A 98 -7.28 6.95 -14.26
N ASN A 99 -6.91 5.68 -14.41
CA ASN A 99 -7.39 4.85 -15.50
C ASN A 99 -8.61 4.03 -15.05
N ASP A 100 -8.45 3.27 -13.97
CA ASP A 100 -9.49 2.39 -13.42
C ASP A 100 -9.09 1.91 -12.03
N PHE A 101 -10.01 1.41 -11.22
CA PHE A 101 -9.74 0.94 -9.85
C PHE A 101 -10.68 -0.17 -9.37
N SER A 102 -10.29 -0.81 -8.27
CA SER A 102 -11.16 -1.65 -7.47
C SER A 102 -11.03 -1.25 -6.01
N GLU A 103 -12.07 -0.62 -5.50
CA GLU A 103 -12.24 -0.28 -4.10
C GLU A 103 -12.32 -1.53 -3.22
N PHE A 104 -12.86 -2.63 -3.77
CA PHE A 104 -12.95 -3.92 -3.08
C PHE A 104 -11.55 -4.51 -2.80
N TYR A 105 -10.67 -4.52 -3.81
CA TYR A 105 -9.32 -5.10 -3.68
C TYR A 105 -8.22 -4.09 -3.37
N ASP A 106 -8.58 -2.87 -3.02
CA ASP A 106 -7.66 -1.76 -2.74
C ASP A 106 -6.64 -1.50 -3.87
N LEU A 107 -7.08 -1.52 -5.11
CA LEU A 107 -6.22 -1.44 -6.29
C LEU A 107 -6.57 -0.22 -7.15
N VAL A 108 -5.57 0.55 -7.56
CA VAL A 108 -5.71 1.58 -8.60
C VAL A 108 -4.74 1.31 -9.73
N THR A 109 -5.25 1.50 -10.95
CA THR A 109 -4.43 1.61 -12.15
C THR A 109 -4.42 3.06 -12.62
N LEU A 110 -3.23 3.57 -12.93
CA LEU A 110 -3.04 4.91 -13.45
C LEU A 110 -2.47 4.83 -14.87
N LYS A 111 -2.94 5.72 -15.73
CA LYS A 111 -2.35 5.97 -17.04
C LYS A 111 -1.24 7.00 -16.88
N VAL A 112 -0.05 6.69 -17.40
CA VAL A 112 1.13 7.56 -17.28
C VAL A 112 1.64 7.92 -18.66
N SER A 113 1.96 9.20 -18.85
CA SER A 113 2.68 9.67 -20.04
C SER A 113 4.17 9.82 -19.72
N VAL A 114 4.98 8.90 -20.24
CA VAL A 114 6.45 8.85 -20.05
C VAL A 114 7.20 9.23 -21.33
N GLU A 115 6.65 10.13 -22.16
CA GLU A 115 6.98 10.29 -23.60
C GLU A 115 8.46 10.37 -23.99
N LYS A 116 9.41 10.60 -23.07
CA LYS A 116 10.87 10.50 -23.34
C LYS A 116 11.69 9.88 -22.19
N LYS A 117 11.05 9.32 -21.16
CA LYS A 117 11.74 8.82 -19.96
C LYS A 117 11.77 7.30 -19.94
N SER A 118 12.90 6.73 -19.54
CA SER A 118 13.02 5.29 -19.29
C SER A 118 12.39 4.95 -17.95
N VAL A 119 11.55 3.91 -17.94
CA VAL A 119 11.03 3.32 -16.70
C VAL A 119 11.25 1.82 -16.72
N ASN A 120 11.62 1.27 -15.57
CA ASN A 120 11.77 -0.16 -15.38
C ASN A 120 10.42 -0.77 -15.05
N VAL A 121 10.03 -1.75 -15.86
CA VAL A 121 8.73 -2.41 -15.74
C VAL A 121 8.87 -3.69 -14.93
N CYS A 122 7.93 -3.92 -14.02
CA CYS A 122 7.82 -5.18 -13.30
C CYS A 122 7.27 -6.29 -14.20
N LYS A 123 7.95 -7.43 -14.24
CA LYS A 123 7.39 -8.65 -14.85
C LYS A 123 6.37 -9.25 -13.88
N LEU A 124 5.13 -9.41 -14.33
CA LEU A 124 4.06 -9.97 -13.50
C LEU A 124 4.01 -11.49 -13.62
N ASN A 125 3.69 -12.17 -12.51
CA ASN A 125 3.37 -13.58 -12.49
C ASN A 125 1.97 -13.80 -11.91
N ILE A 126 0.96 -13.51 -12.74
CA ILE A 126 -0.47 -13.64 -12.41
C ILE A 126 -0.95 -15.09 -12.21
N LYS A 127 -0.12 -16.07 -12.58
CA LYS A 127 -0.41 -17.50 -12.39
C LYS A 127 0.18 -18.04 -11.08
N SER A 128 1.04 -17.26 -10.42
CA SER A 128 1.65 -17.67 -9.17
C SER A 128 0.59 -17.87 -8.09
N ILE A 129 0.75 -18.93 -7.32
CA ILE A 129 -0.04 -19.19 -6.12
C ILE A 129 0.96 -19.16 -4.97
N PRO A 130 1.11 -18.02 -4.27
CA PRO A 130 1.97 -17.94 -3.09
C PRO A 130 1.51 -18.94 -2.03
N LYS A 131 2.45 -19.54 -1.30
CA LYS A 131 2.18 -20.59 -0.31
C LYS A 131 2.73 -20.22 1.06
N TYR A 132 2.18 -20.84 2.09
CA TYR A 132 2.73 -20.77 3.44
C TYR A 132 4.21 -21.20 3.43
N GLY A 133 5.08 -20.41 4.05
CA GLY A 133 6.52 -20.66 4.09
C GLY A 133 7.32 -20.09 2.92
N ASP A 134 6.67 -19.55 1.87
CA ASP A 134 7.39 -18.91 0.77
C ASP A 134 8.16 -17.68 1.28
N SER A 135 9.44 -17.58 0.92
CA SER A 135 10.23 -16.37 1.13
C SER A 135 9.81 -15.31 0.11
N VAL A 136 9.52 -14.12 0.61
CA VAL A 136 9.08 -12.97 -0.16
C VAL A 136 9.87 -11.72 0.20
N SER A 137 9.81 -10.74 -0.68
CA SER A 137 10.35 -9.42 -0.38
C SER A 137 9.55 -8.32 -1.05
N PHE A 138 9.59 -7.14 -0.44
CA PHE A 138 8.99 -5.92 -0.95
C PHE A 138 9.81 -4.73 -0.46
N GLY A 139 9.59 -3.57 -1.04
CA GLY A 139 10.19 -2.35 -0.55
C GLY A 139 9.47 -1.15 -1.12
N GLY A 140 9.57 -0.02 -0.44
CA GLY A 140 8.81 1.17 -0.73
C GLY A 140 9.37 2.38 -0.01
N PHE A 141 8.53 3.39 0.18
CA PHE A 141 8.89 4.69 0.74
C PHE A 141 8.10 4.93 2.02
N PRO A 142 8.48 4.28 3.13
CA PRO A 142 7.68 4.33 4.35
C PRO A 142 7.70 5.73 4.96
N SER A 143 6.57 6.19 5.49
CA SER A 143 6.48 7.38 6.33
C SER A 143 7.31 7.16 7.59
N GLN A 144 8.28 8.05 7.82
CA GLN A 144 9.19 7.98 8.96
C GLN A 144 9.29 9.34 9.63
N PHE A 145 9.36 9.36 10.97
CA PHE A 145 9.56 10.59 11.73
C PHE A 145 10.84 11.30 11.27
N GLY A 146 10.75 12.63 11.08
CA GLY A 146 11.86 13.45 10.58
C GLY A 146 12.01 13.49 9.06
N TYR A 147 11.18 12.75 8.31
CA TYR A 147 11.13 12.81 6.85
C TYR A 147 9.77 13.34 6.37
N THR A 148 9.78 14.02 5.23
CA THR A 148 8.58 14.37 4.47
C THR A 148 8.26 13.28 3.45
N HIS A 149 7.05 13.32 2.88
CA HIS A 149 6.63 12.40 1.81
C HIS A 149 7.64 12.34 0.65
N ASP A 150 8.27 13.47 0.34
CA ASP A 150 9.19 13.62 -0.80
C ASP A 150 10.65 13.27 -0.45
N THR A 151 10.96 13.03 0.82
CA THR A 151 12.35 12.84 1.28
C THR A 151 12.60 11.50 1.96
N THR A 152 11.54 10.75 2.28
CA THR A 152 11.70 9.47 2.98
C THR A 152 12.53 8.47 2.16
N PRO A 153 13.58 7.85 2.75
CA PRO A 153 14.42 6.93 2.02
C PRO A 153 13.65 5.66 1.62
N PHE A 154 14.14 5.01 0.58
CA PHE A 154 13.64 3.70 0.19
C PHE A 154 13.97 2.66 1.27
N ALA A 155 12.98 1.90 1.73
CA ALA A 155 13.14 0.82 2.68
C ALA A 155 12.86 -0.53 2.03
N TYR A 156 13.69 -1.51 2.36
CA TYR A 156 13.59 -2.86 1.85
C TYR A 156 13.30 -3.85 2.99
N THR A 157 12.36 -4.76 2.74
CA THR A 157 11.95 -5.77 3.72
C THR A 157 11.89 -7.16 3.06
N GLU A 158 12.43 -8.16 3.74
CA GLU A 158 12.23 -9.58 3.44
C GLU A 158 11.37 -10.23 4.52
N GLY A 159 10.62 -11.26 4.16
CA GLY A 159 9.81 -12.03 5.09
C GLY A 159 9.35 -13.35 4.51
N ILE A 160 8.43 -13.98 5.24
CA ILE A 160 7.86 -15.28 4.96
C ILE A 160 6.34 -15.16 4.98
N ILE A 161 5.68 -15.76 4.00
CA ILE A 161 4.23 -15.88 4.00
C ILE A 161 3.80 -16.77 5.16
N SER A 162 3.07 -16.18 6.10
CA SER A 162 2.77 -16.76 7.40
C SER A 162 1.35 -17.28 7.52
N SER A 163 0.42 -16.80 6.70
CA SER A 163 -0.94 -17.35 6.58
C SER A 163 -1.73 -16.62 5.47
N PHE A 164 -2.96 -17.08 5.22
CA PHE A 164 -3.91 -16.47 4.29
C PHE A 164 -5.23 -16.12 5.00
N PRO A 165 -5.27 -15.10 5.87
CA PRO A 165 -6.49 -14.75 6.60
C PRO A 165 -7.50 -14.03 5.70
N THR A 166 -8.78 -14.34 5.88
CA THR A 166 -9.89 -13.50 5.39
C THR A 166 -10.11 -12.34 6.36
N THR A 167 -9.84 -11.11 5.94
CA THR A 167 -9.94 -9.92 6.78
C THR A 167 -10.12 -8.66 5.94
N ILE A 168 -10.30 -7.50 6.58
CA ILE A 168 -10.47 -6.20 5.93
C ILE A 168 -9.15 -5.43 6.07
N ILE A 169 -8.46 -5.20 4.95
CA ILE A 169 -7.24 -4.38 4.87
C ILE A 169 -7.32 -3.48 3.64
N GLY A 170 -7.35 -2.15 3.84
CA GLY A 170 -7.43 -1.14 2.78
C GLY A 170 -8.78 -1.11 2.03
N GLY A 171 -9.19 -2.25 1.49
CA GLY A 171 -10.44 -2.51 0.77
C GLY A 171 -11.45 -3.26 1.62
N GLU A 172 -12.09 -4.27 1.04
CA GLU A 172 -13.16 -5.06 1.67
C GLU A 172 -12.65 -6.37 2.30
N ASN A 173 -13.57 -7.21 2.78
CA ASN A 173 -13.26 -8.49 3.43
C ASN A 173 -12.96 -9.61 2.41
N TYR A 174 -11.70 -10.02 2.27
CA TYR A 174 -11.28 -11.14 1.42
C TYR A 174 -9.99 -11.79 1.92
N GLU A 175 -9.55 -12.88 1.28
CA GLU A 175 -8.32 -13.58 1.63
C GLU A 175 -7.08 -12.77 1.25
N HIS A 176 -6.26 -12.39 2.23
CA HIS A 176 -5.00 -11.68 2.05
C HIS A 176 -3.79 -12.58 2.26
N ILE A 177 -2.66 -12.23 1.66
CA ILE A 177 -1.37 -12.82 2.00
C ILE A 177 -0.84 -12.10 3.25
N LYS A 178 -0.70 -12.81 4.37
CA LYS A 178 -0.06 -12.29 5.58
C LYS A 178 1.42 -12.64 5.58
N ILE A 179 2.30 -11.66 5.76
CA ILE A 179 3.75 -11.81 5.72
C ILE A 179 4.33 -11.38 7.06
N ASN A 180 5.18 -12.18 7.69
CA ASN A 180 5.84 -11.84 8.97
C ASN A 180 6.97 -10.81 8.81
N ALA A 181 6.69 -9.71 8.11
CA ALA A 181 7.64 -8.65 7.88
C ALA A 181 7.04 -7.30 8.22
N ILE A 182 7.90 -6.37 8.64
CA ILE A 182 7.51 -5.02 9.02
C ILE A 182 7.06 -4.25 7.78
N ASN A 183 5.88 -3.65 7.87
CA ASN A 183 5.28 -2.77 6.90
C ASN A 183 4.76 -1.51 7.57
N LEU A 184 5.22 -0.36 7.10
CA LEU A 184 4.83 0.96 7.59
C LEU A 184 4.01 1.67 6.50
N SER A 185 3.21 2.67 6.89
CA SER A 185 2.53 3.57 5.95
C SER A 185 3.52 4.08 4.90
N GLY A 186 3.11 4.27 3.65
CA GLY A 186 4.00 4.68 2.54
C GLY A 186 4.57 3.51 1.71
N ASN A 187 4.64 2.29 2.27
CA ASN A 187 4.91 1.08 1.49
C ASN A 187 3.68 0.55 0.73
N SER A 188 2.48 1.03 1.05
CA SER A 188 1.25 0.67 0.35
C SER A 188 1.41 0.88 -1.17
N GLY A 189 1.03 -0.14 -1.93
CA GLY A 189 1.20 -0.25 -3.39
C GLY A 189 2.53 -0.84 -3.84
N ALA A 190 3.49 -1.08 -2.94
CA ALA A 190 4.76 -1.72 -3.28
C ALA A 190 4.56 -3.13 -3.89
N PRO A 191 5.33 -3.51 -4.91
CA PRO A 191 5.27 -4.86 -5.47
C PRO A 191 5.79 -5.90 -4.47
N LEU A 192 5.08 -7.02 -4.37
CA LEU A 192 5.51 -8.21 -3.65
C LEU A 192 6.21 -9.17 -4.61
N PHE A 193 7.46 -9.50 -4.31
CA PHE A 193 8.25 -10.47 -5.07
C PHE A 193 8.42 -11.78 -4.31
N LEU A 194 8.47 -12.90 -5.02
CA LEU A 194 9.01 -14.14 -4.49
C LEU A 194 10.54 -14.05 -4.33
N LYS A 195 11.14 -15.05 -3.68
CA LYS A 195 12.60 -15.17 -3.46
C LYS A 195 13.45 -14.92 -4.71
N ASP A 196 12.94 -15.25 -5.89
CA ASP A 196 13.65 -15.02 -7.15
C ASP A 196 13.84 -13.54 -7.49
N LYS A 197 13.08 -12.65 -6.84
CA LYS A 197 13.03 -11.19 -7.01
C LYS A 197 12.83 -10.75 -8.46
N LYS A 198 12.39 -11.64 -9.34
CA LYS A 198 12.25 -11.38 -10.77
C LYS A 198 10.83 -11.01 -11.11
N THR A 199 9.86 -11.67 -10.47
CA THR A 199 8.45 -11.50 -10.80
C THR A 199 7.63 -10.99 -9.62
N VAL A 200 6.67 -10.14 -9.92
CA VAL A 200 5.68 -9.64 -8.95
C VAL A 200 4.54 -10.63 -8.87
N VAL A 201 4.17 -11.02 -7.66
CA VAL A 201 3.07 -11.96 -7.36
C VAL A 201 1.91 -11.32 -6.60
N GLY A 202 2.12 -10.11 -6.09
CA GLY A 202 1.12 -9.33 -5.38
C GLY A 202 1.56 -7.89 -5.19
N PHE A 203 0.81 -7.14 -4.40
CA PHE A 203 1.21 -5.82 -3.94
C PHE A 203 0.84 -5.64 -2.47
N ILE A 204 1.67 -4.91 -1.74
CA ILE A 204 1.44 -4.60 -0.33
C ILE A 204 0.28 -3.62 -0.23
N ASN A 205 -0.76 -3.95 0.53
CA ASN A 205 -1.95 -3.11 0.65
C ASN A 205 -2.35 -2.75 2.07
N GLY A 206 -1.57 -3.19 3.06
CA GLY A 206 -1.67 -2.63 4.39
C GLY A 206 -0.86 -3.38 5.43
N ASN A 207 -1.14 -3.06 6.68
CA ASN A 207 -0.51 -3.65 7.83
C ASN A 207 -1.54 -3.77 8.97
N MET A 208 -1.36 -4.77 9.82
CA MET A 208 -2.01 -4.78 11.12
C MET A 208 -0.98 -4.48 12.21
N ASN A 209 -1.28 -3.47 13.03
CA ASN A 209 -0.38 -2.91 14.04
C ASN A 209 -0.65 -3.43 15.45
N TRP A 210 -1.31 -4.57 15.62
CA TRP A 210 -1.81 -4.93 16.95
C TRP A 210 -1.40 -6.35 17.35
N GLY A 211 -0.29 -6.46 18.08
CA GLY A 211 -0.13 -7.50 19.10
C GLY A 211 -0.75 -7.02 20.41
N ARG A 212 -1.39 -7.91 21.17
CA ARG A 212 -1.83 -7.65 22.54
C ARG A 212 -0.72 -8.12 23.47
N ASP A 213 -0.17 -7.21 24.27
CA ASP A 213 0.93 -7.48 25.20
C ASP A 213 0.46 -7.76 26.65
N ASP A 214 -0.85 -7.69 26.90
CA ASP A 214 -1.51 -8.07 28.17
C ASP A 214 -0.82 -7.52 29.43
N LEU A 215 -0.42 -6.25 29.39
CA LEU A 215 0.25 -5.59 30.50
C LEU A 215 -0.73 -5.28 31.64
N LEU A 216 -0.25 -5.48 32.87
CA LEU A 216 -0.91 -4.99 34.07
C LEU A 216 -0.22 -3.69 34.50
N VAL A 217 -0.97 -2.60 34.58
CA VAL A 217 -0.46 -1.35 35.16
C VAL A 217 -1.03 -1.13 36.55
N SER A 218 -0.18 -0.58 37.40
CA SER A 218 -0.54 -0.10 38.73
C SER A 218 -1.20 1.27 38.60
N GLN A 219 -2.49 1.36 38.93
CA GLN A 219 -3.23 2.63 38.94
C GLN A 219 -3.64 2.97 40.37
N VAL A 220 -3.27 4.18 40.80
CA VAL A 220 -3.70 4.71 42.10
C VAL A 220 -5.04 5.39 41.91
N ASN A 221 -6.07 4.87 42.57
CA ASN A 221 -7.40 5.46 42.56
C ASN A 221 -7.45 6.76 43.38
N PRO A 222 -8.47 7.61 43.21
CA PRO A 222 -8.61 8.87 43.95
C PRO A 222 -8.62 8.73 45.48
N ASN A 223 -8.89 7.52 46.00
CA ASN A 223 -8.84 7.18 47.42
C ASN A 223 -7.47 6.67 47.90
N GLY A 224 -6.42 6.75 47.07
CA GLY A 224 -5.06 6.32 47.39
C GLY A 224 -4.82 4.81 47.32
N GLN A 225 -5.82 4.01 46.95
CA GLN A 225 -5.65 2.56 46.77
C GLN A 225 -5.03 2.25 45.41
N THR A 226 -4.08 1.32 45.41
CA THR A 226 -3.42 0.86 44.19
C THR A 226 -4.11 -0.41 43.69
N ASN A 227 -4.65 -0.38 42.47
CA ASN A 227 -5.21 -1.54 41.80
C ASN A 227 -4.38 -1.89 40.56
N LEU A 228 -4.19 -3.19 40.31
CA LEU A 228 -3.67 -3.68 39.03
C LEU A 228 -4.82 -3.69 38.03
N GLN A 229 -4.71 -2.86 36.99
CA GLN A 229 -5.67 -2.84 35.88
C GLN A 229 -5.00 -3.43 34.64
N PRO A 230 -5.67 -4.37 33.94
CA PRO A 230 -5.21 -4.78 32.62
C PRO A 230 -5.33 -3.60 31.67
N VAL A 231 -4.21 -3.21 31.07
CA VAL A 231 -4.19 -2.30 29.94
C VAL A 231 -3.71 -3.06 28.72
N SER A 232 -4.47 -2.92 27.63
CA SER A 232 -3.92 -3.28 26.33
C SER A 232 -3.06 -2.11 25.89
N MET A 233 -1.74 -2.24 26.08
CA MET A 233 -0.89 -1.66 25.06
C MET A 233 -1.13 -2.50 23.80
N ARG A 234 -0.99 -1.84 22.66
CA ARG A 234 -1.09 -2.56 21.40
C ARG A 234 0.27 -2.38 20.75
N VAL A 235 1.04 -3.46 20.70
CA VAL A 235 2.40 -3.42 20.15
C VAL A 235 2.28 -3.36 18.64
N PRO A 236 2.86 -2.33 17.98
CA PRO A 236 2.94 -2.29 16.52
C PRO A 236 3.87 -3.40 16.05
N LEU A 237 3.30 -4.56 15.77
CA LEU A 237 4.01 -5.61 15.05
C LEU A 237 4.18 -5.24 13.56
N SER A 238 3.36 -4.31 13.07
CA SER A 238 3.37 -3.78 11.71
C SER A 238 3.47 -4.90 10.66
N ILE A 239 2.72 -5.98 10.84
CA ILE A 239 2.79 -7.16 9.98
C ILE A 239 2.21 -6.81 8.61
N ALA A 240 2.94 -7.08 7.54
CA ALA A 240 2.52 -6.77 6.18
C ALA A 240 1.38 -7.66 5.68
N TYR A 241 0.46 -7.05 4.95
CA TYR A 241 -0.60 -7.69 4.19
C TYR A 241 -0.46 -7.32 2.73
N ALA A 242 -0.75 -8.29 1.86
CA ALA A 242 -0.68 -8.11 0.43
C ALA A 242 -1.85 -8.78 -0.28
N THR A 243 -2.18 -8.24 -1.45
CA THR A 243 -3.18 -8.83 -2.35
C THR A 243 -2.49 -9.52 -3.51
N SER A 244 -2.90 -10.76 -3.78
CA SER A 244 -2.35 -11.59 -4.85
C SER A 244 -2.76 -11.08 -6.23
N LEU A 245 -1.81 -11.01 -7.17
CA LEU A 245 -2.12 -10.68 -8.56
C LEU A 245 -3.00 -11.74 -9.23
N LYS A 246 -2.91 -13.01 -8.81
CA LYS A 246 -3.80 -14.07 -9.29
C LYS A 246 -5.25 -13.76 -8.91
N LEU A 247 -5.50 -13.37 -7.66
CA LEU A 247 -6.83 -13.01 -7.18
C LEU A 247 -7.39 -11.83 -7.99
N ILE A 248 -6.58 -10.78 -8.19
CA ILE A 248 -6.96 -9.63 -9.02
C ILE A 248 -7.32 -10.08 -10.42
N LYS A 249 -6.50 -10.95 -11.04
CA LYS A 249 -6.72 -11.41 -12.41
C LYS A 249 -8.00 -12.22 -12.57
N ASP A 250 -8.31 -13.06 -11.58
CA ASP A 250 -9.47 -13.94 -11.61
C ASP A 250 -10.78 -13.18 -11.34
N ARG A 251 -10.69 -12.01 -10.70
CA ARG A 251 -11.87 -11.25 -10.20
C ARG A 251 -12.07 -9.89 -10.87
N THR A 252 -11.08 -9.39 -11.61
CA THR A 252 -11.11 -8.07 -12.25
C THR A 252 -10.38 -8.09 -13.60
N ASN A 253 -10.58 -7.05 -14.41
CA ASN A 253 -9.84 -6.85 -15.67
C ASN A 253 -8.72 -5.79 -15.53
N LEU A 254 -8.33 -5.44 -14.30
CA LEU A 254 -7.42 -4.32 -14.03
C LEU A 254 -5.96 -4.64 -14.39
N ILE A 255 -5.56 -5.92 -14.38
CA ILE A 255 -4.18 -6.37 -14.60
C ILE A 255 -4.09 -7.50 -15.63
#